data_AF-A0A0G1PP23-F1
#
_entry.id   AF-A0A0G1PP23-F1
#
_cell.length_a   1.000
_cell.length_b   1.000
_cell.length_c   1.000
_cell.angle_alpha   90.00
_cell.angle_beta   90.00
_cell.angle_gamma   90.00
#
_symmetry.space_group_name_H-M   'P 1'
#
loop_
_entity.id
_entity.type
_entity.pdbx_description
1 polymer ?
#
loop_
_entity_poly.entity_id
_entity_poly.type
_entity_poly.pdbx_seq_one_letter_code
_entity_poly.pdbx_strand_id
1 'polypeptide(L)'
;MKNSYNKILIISSGLVVLGCLFFVGFVYFLPSENLAEKPSISVVDNQTDPQIVPKTVPAVLYLTTMTHLEDAWVEAATQEIYFKRVAEEVRYGMDLAEDYDAILTIETGLPFAEGCVNFDDNVMAEVLERGHGVGVHPDLPAKKVLPTELATDFIKKRIDALKKLVDTDIIGCSGVSAKSDWYTASLQAGCSFVDGTVAFAYLSMPMVRPRLVTNAFILFG
;
A
#
# COMPACT_ATOMS: atom_id res chain seq x y z
N MET A 1 -25.55 21.75 -32.37
CA MET A 1 -24.33 22.13 -31.61
C MET A 1 -23.70 21.00 -30.77
N LYS A 2 -24.22 19.76 -30.75
CA LYS A 2 -23.64 18.64 -29.96
C LYS A 2 -22.43 17.93 -30.60
N ASN A 3 -22.23 18.03 -31.91
CA ASN A 3 -21.16 17.28 -32.62
C ASN A 3 -19.76 17.92 -32.60
N SER A 4 -19.64 19.18 -32.16
CA SER A 4 -18.34 19.88 -32.11
C SER A 4 -17.55 19.54 -30.84
N TYR A 5 -18.23 19.41 -29.70
CA TYR A 5 -17.61 19.14 -28.40
C TYR A 5 -16.94 17.77 -28.31
N ASN A 6 -17.54 16.72 -28.88
CA ASN A 6 -16.96 15.37 -28.86
C ASN A 6 -15.70 15.26 -29.74
N LYS A 7 -15.57 16.05 -30.80
CA LYS A 7 -14.36 16.06 -31.64
C LYS A 7 -13.20 16.75 -30.94
N ILE A 8 -13.46 17.83 -30.20
CA ILE A 8 -12.42 18.58 -29.47
C ILE A 8 -11.88 17.75 -28.29
N LEU A 9 -12.74 17.02 -27.59
CA LEU A 9 -12.34 16.18 -26.44
C LEU A 9 -11.48 14.96 -26.85
N ILE A 10 -11.73 14.38 -28.02
CA ILE A 10 -10.96 13.24 -28.55
C ILE A 10 -9.59 13.72 -29.08
N ILE A 11 -9.53 14.91 -29.67
CA ILE A 11 -8.27 15.50 -30.15
C ILE A 11 -7.37 15.90 -28.97
N SER A 12 -7.93 16.45 -27.89
CA SER A 12 -7.15 16.84 -26.72
C SER A 12 -6.60 15.63 -25.94
N SER A 13 -7.36 14.55 -25.83
CA SER A 13 -6.90 13.31 -25.17
C SER A 13 -5.85 12.56 -26.00
N GLY A 14 -5.98 12.55 -27.34
CA GLY A 14 -4.95 11.99 -28.23
C GLY A 14 -3.62 12.75 -28.18
N LEU A 15 -3.66 14.08 -28.07
CA LEU A 15 -2.44 14.91 -27.94
C LEU A 15 -1.72 14.72 -26.61
N VAL A 16 -2.44 14.48 -25.52
CA VAL A 16 -1.84 14.21 -24.19
C VAL A 16 -1.12 12.86 -24.20
N VAL A 17 -1.73 11.81 -24.74
CA VAL A 17 -1.10 10.49 -24.85
C VAL A 17 0.14 10.53 -25.75
N LEU A 18 0.06 11.25 -26.88
CA LEU A 18 1.22 11.42 -27.77
C LEU A 18 2.35 12.22 -27.10
N GLY A 19 2.01 13.24 -26.31
CA GLY A 19 2.99 14.00 -25.52
C GLY A 19 3.70 13.16 -24.46
N CYS A 20 2.97 12.29 -23.75
CA CYS A 20 3.57 11.36 -22.78
C CYS A 20 4.51 10.34 -23.45
N LEU A 21 4.14 9.81 -24.61
CA LEU A 21 4.99 8.86 -25.36
C LEU A 21 6.26 9.51 -25.89
N PHE A 22 6.18 10.77 -26.36
CA PHE A 22 7.38 11.54 -26.74
C PHE A 22 8.28 11.85 -25.54
N PHE A 23 7.72 12.13 -24.36
CA PHE A 23 8.50 12.43 -23.16
C PHE A 23 9.26 11.19 -22.65
N VAL A 24 8.61 10.02 -22.64
CA VAL A 24 9.27 8.75 -22.29
C VAL A 24 10.35 8.39 -23.32
N GLY A 25 10.08 8.57 -24.61
CA GLY A 25 11.07 8.37 -25.66
C GLY A 25 12.28 9.30 -25.51
N PHE A 26 12.07 10.57 -25.18
CA PHE A 26 13.15 11.55 -25.02
C PHE A 26 14.02 11.28 -23.78
N VAL A 27 13.43 10.80 -22.68
CA VAL A 27 14.19 10.42 -21.48
C VAL A 27 15.04 9.17 -21.70
N TYR A 28 14.56 8.21 -22.50
CA TYR A 28 15.29 6.96 -22.76
C TYR A 28 16.28 7.02 -23.93
N PHE A 29 16.15 7.97 -24.86
CA PHE A 29 17.01 8.09 -26.06
C PHE A 29 17.93 9.31 -26.08
N LEU A 30 18.07 10.06 -24.98
CA LEU A 30 19.15 11.03 -24.87
C LEU A 30 20.51 10.32 -24.92
N PRO A 31 21.43 10.73 -25.80
CA PRO A 31 22.79 10.22 -25.78
C PRO A 31 23.41 10.56 -24.43
N SER A 32 23.89 9.54 -23.72
CA SER A 32 24.65 9.67 -22.47
C SER A 32 26.03 10.26 -22.75
N GLU A 33 26.09 11.50 -23.24
CA GLU A 33 27.30 12.29 -23.31
C GLU A 33 27.09 13.53 -22.44
N ASN A 34 27.96 13.69 -21.44
CA ASN A 34 27.98 14.73 -20.40
C ASN A 34 27.32 14.37 -19.05
N LEU A 35 27.79 13.28 -18.43
CA LEU A 35 27.94 13.29 -16.97
C LEU A 35 29.41 13.42 -16.62
N ALA A 36 29.67 14.46 -15.83
CA ALA A 36 30.96 15.01 -15.48
C ALA A 36 31.97 13.99 -14.94
N GLU A 37 33.23 14.31 -15.23
CA GLU A 37 34.48 13.82 -14.65
C GLU A 37 34.33 13.28 -13.22
N LYS A 38 34.52 11.96 -13.07
CA LYS A 38 34.58 11.30 -11.77
C LYS A 38 35.93 11.66 -11.13
N PRO A 39 36.00 12.11 -9.86
CA PRO A 39 37.28 12.41 -9.24
C PRO A 39 38.10 11.11 -9.11
N SER A 40 39.33 11.14 -9.62
CA SER A 40 40.27 10.02 -9.57
C SER A 40 40.71 9.78 -8.12
N ILE A 41 40.19 8.74 -7.49
CA ILE A 41 40.78 8.16 -6.29
C ILE A 41 41.96 7.32 -6.75
N SER A 42 43.18 7.76 -6.44
CA SER A 42 44.40 6.98 -6.62
C SER A 42 44.41 5.83 -5.62
N VAL A 43 43.99 4.64 -6.05
CA VAL A 43 44.15 3.41 -5.28
C VAL A 43 45.61 2.99 -5.39
N VAL A 44 46.31 3.05 -4.27
CA VAL A 44 47.64 2.46 -4.09
C VAL A 44 47.48 0.95 -4.26
N ASP A 45 48.13 0.42 -5.30
CA ASP A 45 48.23 -0.99 -5.62
C ASP A 45 49.00 -1.70 -4.49
N ASN A 46 48.31 -2.56 -3.73
CA ASN A 46 49.00 -3.62 -3.02
C ASN A 46 48.07 -4.78 -2.65
N GLN A 47 48.55 -5.98 -2.99
CA GLN A 47 48.10 -7.32 -2.62
C GLN A 47 47.06 -7.99 -3.54
N THR A 48 47.62 -8.83 -4.41
CA THR A 48 47.00 -10.02 -5.01
C THR A 48 46.43 -10.95 -3.94
N ASP A 49 45.15 -10.83 -3.67
CA ASP A 49 44.32 -11.90 -3.09
C ASP A 49 43.55 -12.52 -4.27
N PRO A 50 43.57 -13.86 -4.49
CA PRO A 50 42.80 -14.48 -5.56
C PRO A 50 41.34 -14.01 -5.49
N GLN A 51 40.93 -13.24 -6.49
CA GLN A 51 39.56 -12.75 -6.59
C GLN A 51 38.62 -13.95 -6.59
N ILE A 52 37.92 -14.13 -5.48
CA ILE A 52 36.65 -14.84 -5.45
C ILE A 52 35.74 -14.00 -6.35
N VAL A 53 35.68 -14.34 -7.64
CA VAL A 53 34.68 -13.77 -8.54
C VAL A 53 33.34 -14.10 -7.90
N PRO A 54 32.58 -13.11 -7.38
CA PRO A 54 31.28 -13.39 -6.80
C PRO A 54 30.46 -14.01 -7.91
N LYS A 55 30.07 -15.28 -7.74
CA LYS A 55 29.13 -15.94 -8.64
C LYS A 55 27.94 -14.98 -8.76
N THR A 56 27.71 -14.44 -9.95
CA THR A 56 26.61 -13.50 -10.20
C THR A 56 25.32 -14.25 -9.95
N VAL A 57 24.80 -14.17 -8.73
CA VAL A 57 23.47 -14.64 -8.39
C VAL A 57 22.51 -13.70 -9.11
N PRO A 58 21.55 -14.21 -9.90
CA PRO A 58 20.51 -13.37 -10.48
C PRO A 58 19.84 -12.55 -9.38
N ALA A 59 19.66 -11.24 -9.59
CA ALA A 59 18.93 -10.42 -8.64
C ALA A 59 17.49 -10.93 -8.54
N VAL A 60 17.06 -11.32 -7.35
CA VAL A 60 15.69 -11.78 -7.08
C VAL A 60 14.83 -10.56 -6.75
N LEU A 61 13.75 -10.35 -7.50
CA LEU A 61 12.72 -9.36 -7.18
C LEU A 61 11.61 -10.04 -6.40
N TYR A 62 11.38 -9.60 -5.16
CA TYR A 62 10.20 -9.97 -4.38
C TYR A 62 9.12 -8.92 -4.63
N LEU A 63 7.99 -9.34 -5.19
CA LEU A 63 6.81 -8.50 -5.39
C LEU A 63 5.69 -9.03 -4.50
N THR A 64 4.99 -8.12 -3.82
CA THR A 64 3.81 -8.44 -3.03
C THR A 64 2.71 -7.43 -3.34
N THR A 65 1.47 -7.84 -3.10
CA THR A 65 0.28 -7.00 -3.21
C THR A 65 -0.52 -7.09 -1.92
N MET A 66 -1.06 -5.96 -1.49
CA MET A 66 -2.04 -5.88 -0.40
C MET A 66 -3.36 -5.36 -0.97
N THR A 67 -4.46 -5.97 -0.55
CA THR A 67 -5.82 -5.56 -0.92
C THR A 67 -6.53 -5.10 0.34
N HIS A 68 -6.96 -3.84 0.35
CA HIS A 68 -7.66 -3.25 1.49
C HIS A 68 -9.17 -3.46 1.37
N LEU A 69 -9.79 -3.89 2.47
CA LEU A 69 -11.21 -3.84 2.70
C LEU A 69 -11.46 -2.69 3.67
N GLU A 70 -11.93 -1.57 3.15
CA GLU A 70 -11.87 -0.26 3.83
C GLU A 70 -12.79 -0.20 5.08
N ASP A 71 -12.37 0.53 6.11
CA ASP A 71 -13.16 0.76 7.34
C ASP A 71 -14.41 1.61 7.07
N ALA A 72 -14.46 2.29 5.93
CA ALA A 72 -15.61 3.07 5.48
C ALA A 72 -16.79 2.22 4.97
N TRP A 73 -16.61 0.93 4.73
CA TRP A 73 -17.63 0.04 4.17
C TRP A 73 -18.61 -0.48 5.23
N VAL A 74 -19.35 0.42 5.88
CA VAL A 74 -20.29 0.10 6.97
C VAL A 74 -21.34 -0.95 6.54
N GLU A 75 -21.71 -0.97 5.27
CA GLU A 75 -22.61 -1.94 4.67
C GLU A 75 -22.07 -3.39 4.77
N ALA A 76 -20.75 -3.59 4.84
CA ALA A 76 -20.15 -4.91 5.03
C ALA A 76 -20.51 -5.55 6.38
N ALA A 77 -20.82 -4.76 7.41
CA ALA A 77 -21.27 -5.28 8.70
C ALA A 77 -22.79 -5.46 8.80
N THR A 78 -23.57 -4.78 7.94
CA THR A 78 -25.01 -4.57 8.15
C THR A 78 -25.90 -5.03 7.01
N GLN A 79 -25.34 -5.25 5.81
CA GLN A 79 -26.07 -5.67 4.62
C GLN A 79 -25.43 -6.95 4.05
N GLU A 80 -26.06 -8.09 4.31
CA GLU A 80 -25.55 -9.42 3.93
C GLU A 80 -25.23 -9.53 2.43
N ILE A 81 -26.07 -8.95 1.57
CA ILE A 81 -25.84 -8.96 0.10
C ILE A 81 -24.56 -8.22 -0.26
N TYR A 82 -24.28 -7.08 0.39
CA TYR A 82 -23.06 -6.32 0.14
C TYR A 82 -21.85 -7.12 0.63
N PHE A 83 -21.93 -7.65 1.85
CA PHE A 83 -20.89 -8.50 2.43
C PHE A 83 -20.56 -9.70 1.53
N LYS A 84 -21.57 -10.48 1.14
CA LYS A 84 -21.40 -11.67 0.30
C LYS A 84 -20.75 -11.36 -1.03
N ARG A 85 -21.12 -10.24 -1.66
CA ARG A 85 -20.47 -9.80 -2.89
C ARG A 85 -18.99 -9.50 -2.67
N VAL A 86 -18.63 -8.78 -1.60
CA VAL A 86 -17.21 -8.48 -1.30
C VAL A 86 -16.45 -9.76 -0.95
N ALA A 87 -17.06 -10.68 -0.19
CA ALA A 87 -16.51 -11.99 0.11
C ALA A 87 -16.22 -12.81 -1.16
N GLU A 88 -17.15 -12.82 -2.11
CA GLU A 88 -16.97 -13.48 -3.42
C GLU A 88 -15.82 -12.86 -4.23
N GLU A 89 -15.65 -11.54 -4.22
CA GLU A 89 -14.53 -10.87 -4.88
C GLU A 89 -13.17 -11.20 -4.23
N VAL A 90 -13.13 -11.32 -2.89
CA VAL A 90 -11.92 -11.77 -2.17
C VAL A 90 -11.56 -13.18 -2.60
N ARG A 91 -12.53 -14.11 -2.61
CA ARG A 91 -12.33 -15.49 -3.07
C ARG A 91 -11.87 -15.56 -4.52
N TYR A 92 -12.50 -14.79 -5.40
CA TYR A 92 -12.10 -14.69 -6.80
C TYR A 92 -10.65 -14.21 -6.94
N GLY A 93 -10.24 -13.22 -6.15
CA GLY A 93 -8.86 -12.75 -6.11
C GLY A 93 -7.88 -13.85 -5.69
N MET A 94 -8.22 -14.62 -4.65
CA MET A 94 -7.42 -15.76 -4.18
C MET A 94 -7.31 -16.86 -5.25
N ASP A 95 -8.45 -17.25 -5.86
CA ASP A 95 -8.48 -18.24 -6.95
C ASP A 95 -7.53 -17.83 -8.08
N LEU A 96 -7.59 -16.55 -8.49
CA LEU A 96 -6.72 -16.03 -9.54
C LEU A 96 -5.25 -16.01 -9.12
N ALA A 97 -4.93 -15.70 -7.87
CA ALA A 97 -3.55 -15.67 -7.40
C ALA A 97 -2.92 -17.07 -7.36
N GLU A 98 -3.70 -18.06 -6.91
CA GLU A 98 -3.28 -19.46 -6.84
C GLU A 98 -2.95 -20.05 -8.21
N ASP A 99 -3.66 -19.65 -9.27
CA ASP A 99 -3.36 -20.04 -10.66
C ASP A 99 -1.93 -19.67 -11.12
N TYR A 100 -1.29 -18.71 -10.43
CA TYR A 100 0.07 -18.22 -10.74
C TYR A 100 1.06 -18.46 -9.60
N ASP A 101 0.73 -19.32 -8.62
CA ASP A 101 1.53 -19.54 -7.41
C ASP A 101 1.82 -18.22 -6.64
N ALA A 102 0.91 -17.25 -6.72
CA ALA A 102 1.04 -15.95 -6.09
C ALA A 102 0.34 -15.92 -4.72
N ILE A 103 0.91 -15.12 -3.81
CA ILE A 103 0.38 -14.94 -2.46
C ILE A 103 -0.15 -13.51 -2.33
N LEU A 104 -1.45 -13.37 -2.05
CA LEU A 104 -2.05 -12.09 -1.70
C LEU A 104 -1.92 -11.82 -0.21
N THR A 105 -1.97 -10.54 0.18
CA THR A 105 -2.28 -10.13 1.55
C THR A 105 -3.61 -9.38 1.54
N ILE A 106 -4.56 -9.83 2.35
CA ILE A 106 -5.90 -9.21 2.45
C ILE A 106 -6.00 -8.51 3.81
N GLU A 107 -6.30 -7.22 3.78
CA GLU A 107 -6.32 -6.40 4.98
C GLU A 107 -7.69 -5.82 5.24
N THR A 108 -8.24 -6.07 6.42
CA THR A 108 -9.63 -5.69 6.73
C THR A 108 -9.72 -4.53 7.72
N GLY A 109 -10.61 -3.59 7.43
CA GLY A 109 -11.17 -2.66 8.40
C GLY A 109 -12.18 -3.36 9.31
N LEU A 110 -12.74 -2.61 10.26
CA LEU A 110 -13.68 -3.13 11.25
C LEU A 110 -14.96 -3.71 10.63
N PRO A 111 -15.65 -3.03 9.69
CA PRO A 111 -16.99 -3.49 9.27
C PRO A 111 -16.97 -4.83 8.57
N PHE A 112 -15.96 -5.12 7.75
CA PHE A 112 -15.89 -6.41 7.05
C PHE A 112 -15.55 -7.56 8.03
N ALA A 113 -14.69 -7.31 9.02
CA ALA A 113 -14.45 -8.27 10.10
C ALA A 113 -15.71 -8.53 10.94
N GLU A 114 -16.50 -7.49 11.25
CA GLU A 114 -17.80 -7.65 11.91
C GLU A 114 -18.80 -8.40 11.02
N GLY A 115 -18.79 -8.16 9.70
CA GLY A 115 -19.59 -8.88 8.72
C GLY A 115 -19.33 -10.39 8.71
N CYS A 116 -18.06 -10.79 8.79
CA CYS A 116 -17.68 -12.20 8.89
C CYS A 116 -18.36 -12.91 10.06
N VAL A 117 -18.51 -12.22 11.20
CA VAL A 117 -19.21 -12.73 12.39
C VAL A 117 -20.73 -12.65 12.22
N ASN A 118 -21.24 -11.51 11.78
CA ASN A 118 -22.67 -11.22 11.71
C ASN A 118 -23.41 -12.12 10.71
N PHE A 119 -22.74 -12.53 9.64
CA PHE A 119 -23.32 -13.34 8.57
C PHE A 119 -22.80 -14.79 8.55
N ASP A 120 -22.04 -15.20 9.57
CA ASP A 120 -21.50 -16.56 9.73
C ASP A 120 -20.72 -17.05 8.50
N ASP A 121 -19.88 -16.17 7.95
CA ASP A 121 -19.03 -16.44 6.79
C ASP A 121 -17.63 -15.86 7.04
N ASN A 122 -16.76 -16.68 7.61
CA ASN A 122 -15.41 -16.26 8.02
C ASN A 122 -14.40 -16.34 6.87
N VAL A 123 -14.53 -15.43 5.91
CA VAL A 123 -13.62 -15.31 4.76
C VAL A 123 -12.18 -15.08 5.21
N MET A 124 -11.94 -14.41 6.33
CA MET A 124 -10.58 -14.12 6.80
C MET A 124 -9.84 -15.38 7.30
N ALA A 125 -10.56 -16.35 7.88
CA ALA A 125 -9.98 -17.66 8.16
C ALA A 125 -9.62 -18.39 6.86
N GLU A 126 -10.52 -18.36 5.86
CA GLU A 126 -10.28 -18.98 4.55
C GLU A 126 -9.02 -18.42 3.87
N VAL A 127 -8.80 -17.09 3.93
CA VAL A 127 -7.58 -16.44 3.41
C VAL A 127 -6.32 -17.10 3.99
N LEU A 128 -6.26 -17.33 5.30
CA LEU A 128 -5.12 -17.98 5.93
C LEU A 128 -5.02 -19.47 5.63
N GLU A 129 -6.14 -20.19 5.63
CA GLU A 129 -6.18 -21.63 5.33
C GLU A 129 -5.66 -21.91 3.91
N ARG A 130 -5.87 -20.97 2.99
CA ARG A 130 -5.38 -21.01 1.61
C ARG A 130 -3.93 -20.52 1.45
N GLY A 131 -3.27 -20.11 2.52
CA GLY A 131 -1.86 -19.71 2.52
C GLY A 131 -1.60 -18.25 2.12
N HIS A 132 -2.65 -17.42 2.07
CA HIS A 132 -2.53 -15.98 1.87
C HIS A 132 -2.27 -15.24 3.19
N GLY A 133 -1.79 -14.00 3.10
CA GLY A 133 -1.55 -13.14 4.24
C GLY A 133 -2.82 -12.41 4.70
N VAL A 134 -2.92 -12.13 6.00
CA VAL A 134 -3.96 -11.26 6.56
C VAL A 134 -3.33 -10.08 7.31
N GLY A 135 -3.97 -8.92 7.20
CA GLY A 135 -3.59 -7.72 7.94
C GLY A 135 -4.81 -6.89 8.31
N VAL A 136 -4.56 -5.73 8.92
CA VAL A 136 -5.63 -4.81 9.31
C VAL A 136 -5.50 -3.50 8.54
N HIS A 137 -6.62 -3.01 8.03
CA HIS A 137 -6.72 -1.69 7.39
C HIS A 137 -7.56 -0.76 8.28
N PRO A 138 -6.98 -0.18 9.35
CA PRO A 138 -7.73 0.59 10.34
C PRO A 138 -8.39 1.87 9.80
N ASP A 139 -7.88 2.46 8.70
CA ASP A 139 -8.30 3.79 8.22
C ASP A 139 -8.32 4.85 9.32
N LEU A 140 -7.15 5.07 9.93
CA LEU A 140 -7.03 6.10 10.95
C LEU A 140 -7.44 7.46 10.34
N PRO A 141 -8.36 8.22 10.95
CA PRO A 141 -9.00 9.34 10.28
C PRO A 141 -8.04 10.52 10.04
N ALA A 142 -7.54 10.62 8.81
CA ALA A 142 -6.50 11.57 8.41
C ALA A 142 -6.80 13.06 8.70
N LYS A 143 -8.09 13.44 8.69
CA LYS A 143 -8.52 14.82 8.90
C LYS A 143 -8.45 15.25 10.37
N LYS A 144 -8.35 14.31 11.32
CA LYS A 144 -8.38 14.58 12.76
C LYS A 144 -6.99 14.40 13.36
N VAL A 145 -6.65 15.27 14.32
CA VAL A 145 -5.52 15.03 15.24
C VAL A 145 -6.12 14.36 16.46
N LEU A 146 -5.85 13.08 16.63
CA LEU A 146 -6.17 12.31 17.82
C LEU A 146 -4.95 12.27 18.76
N PRO A 147 -5.15 12.33 20.09
CA PRO A 147 -4.17 11.87 21.06
C PRO A 147 -3.71 10.44 20.73
N THR A 148 -2.44 10.13 20.97
CA THR A 148 -1.86 8.82 20.64
C THR A 148 -2.65 7.67 21.25
N GLU A 149 -3.09 7.79 22.50
CA GLU A 149 -3.93 6.78 23.18
C GLU A 149 -5.23 6.46 22.40
N LEU A 150 -5.96 7.49 21.95
CA LEU A 150 -7.18 7.28 21.17
C LEU A 150 -6.89 6.68 19.79
N ALA A 151 -5.75 7.01 19.18
CA ALA A 151 -5.33 6.38 17.93
C ALA A 151 -4.94 4.91 18.15
N THR A 152 -4.23 4.61 19.25
CA THR A 152 -3.88 3.24 19.67
C THR A 152 -5.13 2.41 19.87
N ASP A 153 -6.10 2.89 20.66
CA ASP A 153 -7.37 2.20 20.92
C ASP A 153 -8.16 1.95 19.63
N PHE A 154 -8.15 2.94 18.73
CA PHE A 154 -8.83 2.86 17.46
C PHE A 154 -8.26 1.71 16.60
N ILE A 155 -6.93 1.64 16.43
CA ILE A 155 -6.24 0.59 15.67
C ILE A 155 -6.41 -0.76 16.39
N LYS A 156 -6.18 -0.79 17.70
CA LYS A 156 -6.26 -2.00 18.51
C LYS A 156 -7.63 -2.67 18.43
N LYS A 157 -8.72 -1.88 18.41
CA LYS A 157 -10.08 -2.43 18.22
C LYS A 157 -10.20 -3.25 16.93
N ARG A 158 -9.58 -2.81 15.82
CA ARG A 158 -9.62 -3.55 14.55
C ARG A 158 -8.76 -4.81 14.60
N ILE A 159 -7.57 -4.71 15.17
CA ILE A 159 -6.69 -5.87 15.42
C ILE A 159 -7.42 -6.92 16.23
N ASP A 160 -8.04 -6.53 17.35
CA ASP A 160 -8.76 -7.44 18.24
C ASP A 160 -10.03 -8.01 17.59
N ALA A 161 -10.62 -7.34 16.60
CA ALA A 161 -11.72 -7.89 15.81
C ALA A 161 -11.22 -8.99 14.86
N LEU A 162 -10.15 -8.74 14.11
CA LEU A 162 -9.57 -9.71 13.19
C LEU A 162 -8.97 -10.92 13.95
N LYS A 163 -8.34 -10.73 15.10
CA LYS A 163 -7.79 -11.81 15.94
C LYS A 163 -8.84 -12.83 16.40
N LYS A 164 -10.13 -12.50 16.38
CA LYS A 164 -11.21 -13.45 16.69
C LYS A 164 -11.55 -14.36 15.51
N LEU A 165 -11.16 -13.96 14.31
CA LEU A 165 -11.47 -14.64 13.05
C LEU A 165 -10.35 -15.59 12.62
N VAL A 166 -9.12 -15.38 13.10
CA VAL A 166 -7.94 -16.09 12.62
C VAL A 166 -7.06 -16.60 13.75
N ASP A 167 -6.37 -17.73 13.52
CA ASP A 167 -5.43 -18.34 14.48
C ASP A 167 -3.98 -17.96 14.16
N THR A 168 -3.72 -16.65 14.07
CA THR A 168 -2.36 -16.12 13.90
C THR A 168 -2.22 -14.72 14.49
N ASP A 169 -0.99 -14.30 14.71
CA ASP A 169 -0.71 -12.94 15.15
C ASP A 169 -0.90 -11.94 14.00
N ILE A 170 -1.71 -10.92 14.25
CA ILE A 170 -1.89 -9.78 13.34
C ILE A 170 -0.77 -8.77 13.60
N ILE A 171 0.21 -8.74 12.70
CA ILE A 171 1.43 -7.93 12.82
C ILE A 171 1.53 -6.81 11.78
N GLY A 172 0.73 -6.85 10.71
CA GLY A 172 0.71 -5.86 9.63
C GLY A 172 -0.49 -4.94 9.73
N CYS A 173 -0.25 -3.64 9.54
CA CYS A 173 -1.27 -2.60 9.56
C CYS A 173 -1.05 -1.61 8.41
N SER A 174 -2.05 -1.37 7.58
CA SER A 174 -2.04 -0.30 6.56
C SER A 174 -3.01 0.82 6.94
N GLY A 175 -3.29 1.77 6.03
CA GLY A 175 -4.35 2.78 6.27
C GLY A 175 -4.13 3.73 7.46
N VAL A 176 -2.97 3.68 8.15
CA VAL A 176 -2.64 4.52 9.30
C VAL A 176 -2.11 5.88 8.85
N SER A 177 -2.97 6.66 8.20
CA SER A 177 -2.63 7.97 7.66
C SER A 177 -3.23 9.07 8.53
N ALA A 178 -2.45 9.77 9.35
CA ALA A 178 -2.98 10.87 10.15
C ALA A 178 -1.96 11.98 10.46
N LYS A 179 -2.48 13.10 10.97
CA LYS A 179 -1.66 14.14 11.61
C LYS A 179 -1.18 13.73 13.01
N SER A 180 -1.82 12.71 13.59
CA SER A 180 -1.40 12.07 14.84
C SER A 180 -0.09 11.33 14.68
N ASP A 181 0.54 11.01 15.82
CA ASP A 181 1.66 10.05 15.89
C ASP A 181 1.14 8.63 15.66
N TRP A 182 0.81 8.34 14.40
CA TRP A 182 0.28 7.06 13.95
C TRP A 182 1.32 5.94 14.06
N TYR A 183 2.62 6.27 14.03
CA TYR A 183 3.69 5.31 14.22
C TYR A 183 3.67 4.73 15.63
N THR A 184 3.73 5.59 16.65
CA THR A 184 3.66 5.15 18.04
C THR A 184 2.34 4.45 18.34
N ALA A 185 1.23 4.97 17.80
CA ALA A 185 -0.08 4.35 17.96
C ALA A 185 -0.15 2.93 17.38
N SER A 186 0.40 2.73 16.17
CA SER A 186 0.45 1.40 15.52
C SER A 186 1.31 0.42 16.30
N LEU A 187 2.49 0.86 16.74
CA LEU A 187 3.39 0.03 17.55
C LEU A 187 2.73 -0.38 18.88
N GLN A 188 2.08 0.56 19.57
CA GLN A 188 1.38 0.29 20.83
C GLN A 188 0.13 -0.57 20.65
N ALA A 189 -0.52 -0.52 19.48
CA ALA A 189 -1.66 -1.37 19.15
C ALA A 189 -1.26 -2.83 18.84
N GLY A 190 0.03 -3.07 18.56
CA GLY A 190 0.59 -4.40 18.30
C GLY A 190 1.08 -4.62 16.86
N CYS A 191 1.05 -3.60 16.00
CA CYS A 191 1.62 -3.69 14.66
C CYS A 191 3.15 -3.77 14.74
N SER A 192 3.75 -4.70 14.01
CA SER A 192 5.22 -4.82 13.84
C SER A 192 5.72 -4.06 12.61
N PHE A 193 4.85 -3.85 11.61
CA PHE A 193 5.15 -3.03 10.45
C PHE A 193 3.90 -2.27 9.98
N VAL A 194 4.16 -1.22 9.20
CA VAL A 194 3.15 -0.47 8.46
C VAL A 194 3.50 -0.54 6.99
N ASP A 195 2.54 -0.94 6.16
CA ASP A 195 2.66 -1.01 4.71
C ASP A 195 1.59 -0.14 4.04
N GLY A 196 1.55 -0.16 2.70
CA GLY A 196 0.56 0.60 1.92
C GLY A 196 0.58 2.12 2.10
N THR A 197 1.60 2.67 2.78
CA THR A 197 1.65 4.09 3.14
C THR A 197 1.84 4.94 1.89
N VAL A 198 0.79 5.67 1.51
CA VAL A 198 0.87 6.65 0.43
C VAL A 198 1.68 7.87 0.87
N ALA A 199 2.31 8.58 -0.07
CA ALA A 199 3.13 9.76 0.23
C ALA A 199 2.39 10.80 1.11
N PHE A 200 1.09 10.96 0.91
CA PHE A 200 0.24 11.80 1.76
C PHE A 200 0.32 11.45 3.25
N ALA A 201 0.34 10.15 3.59
CA ALA A 201 0.36 9.64 4.96
C ALA A 201 1.72 9.89 5.65
N TYR A 202 2.81 9.69 4.91
CA TYR A 202 4.14 10.03 5.40
C TYR A 202 4.27 11.55 5.64
N LEU A 203 3.74 12.34 4.72
CA LEU A 203 3.79 13.80 4.79
C LEU A 203 2.75 14.39 5.75
N SER A 204 1.74 13.64 6.22
CA SER A 204 0.75 14.17 7.16
C SER A 204 1.28 14.30 8.58
N MET A 205 2.32 13.54 8.94
CA MET A 205 2.88 13.54 10.29
C MET A 205 3.97 14.61 10.47
N PRO A 206 3.72 15.70 11.23
CA PRO A 206 4.62 16.86 11.25
C PRO A 206 6.04 16.57 11.74
N MET A 207 6.23 15.56 12.58
CA MET A 207 7.52 15.24 13.22
C MET A 207 8.51 14.50 12.30
N VAL A 208 8.03 13.81 11.27
CA VAL A 208 8.89 13.11 10.27
C VAL A 208 8.84 13.75 8.90
N ARG A 209 7.95 14.74 8.70
CA ARG A 209 7.79 15.44 7.44
C ARG A 209 9.05 16.28 7.12
N PRO A 210 9.59 16.19 5.88
CA PRO A 210 10.65 17.08 5.43
C PRO A 210 10.26 18.55 5.58
N ARG A 211 11.19 19.38 6.08
CA ARG A 211 10.95 20.79 6.48
C ARG A 211 10.35 21.66 5.36
N LEU A 212 10.57 21.29 4.10
CA LEU A 212 10.10 22.03 2.91
C LEU A 212 8.66 21.66 2.49
N VAL A 213 8.10 20.56 3.01
CA VAL A 213 6.73 20.15 2.69
C VAL A 213 5.78 20.80 3.70
N THR A 214 4.88 21.67 3.21
CA THR A 214 3.90 22.38 4.04
C THR A 214 2.50 21.76 3.90
N ASN A 215 1.57 22.12 4.79
CA ASN A 215 0.17 21.68 4.69
C ASN A 215 -0.49 22.12 3.36
N ALA A 216 -0.06 23.26 2.78
CA ALA A 216 -0.57 23.73 1.50
C ALA A 216 -0.14 22.82 0.34
N PHE A 217 1.06 22.26 0.39
CA PHE A 217 1.57 21.31 -0.60
C PHE A 217 0.79 19.98 -0.59
N ILE A 218 0.30 19.56 0.57
CA ILE A 218 -0.39 18.28 0.77
C ILE A 218 -1.89 18.36 0.38
N LEU A 219 -2.51 19.52 0.53
CA LEU A 219 -3.95 19.70 0.30
C LEU A 219 -4.32 20.16 -1.13
N PHE A 220 -3.34 20.68 -1.88
CA PHE A 220 -3.57 21.29 -3.20
C PHE A 220 -2.54 20.88 -4.27
N GLY A 221 -1.63 19.95 -3.93
CA GLY A 221 -0.65 19.36 -4.85
C GLY A 221 -1.16 18.10 -5.50
#